data_AF-A0A9J6NX37-F1
#
_entry.id   AF-A0A9J6NX37-F1
#
_cell.length_a   1.000
_cell.length_b   1.000
_cell.length_c   1.000
_cell.angle_alpha   90.00
_cell.angle_beta   90.00
_cell.angle_gamma   90.00
#
_symmetry.space_group_name_H-M   'P 1'
#
loop_
_entity.id
_entity.type
_entity.pdbx_description
1 polymer ?
#
loop_
_entity_poly.entity_id
_entity_poly.type
_entity_poly.pdbx_seq_one_letter_code
_entity_poly.pdbx_strand_id
1 'polypeptide(L)'
;MNEKIYDVFTCVKIASLIFLPIALLGAVVGVILGISKSALSVGDILSWIFYIGVWISSFGLFIAAVAFVKPKHMRDLNHQKEWRKHFYKMNLVGVIFTVCFVQYIYLAIIDVLRYYMFTV
;
A
#
# COMPACT_ATOMS: atom_id res chain seq x y z
N MET A 1 23.03 -9.89 -7.44
CA MET A 1 21.56 -10.01 -7.53
C MET A 1 21.12 -9.40 -8.85
N ASN A 2 20.21 -10.03 -9.59
CA ASN A 2 19.71 -9.47 -10.86
C ASN A 2 19.09 -8.09 -10.61
N GLU A 3 19.45 -7.07 -11.40
CA GLU A 3 19.05 -5.67 -11.20
C GLU A 3 17.52 -5.52 -11.02
N LYS A 4 16.74 -6.30 -11.78
CA LYS A 4 15.27 -6.31 -11.66
C LYS A 4 14.80 -6.83 -10.29
N ILE A 5 15.46 -7.84 -9.75
CA ILE A 5 15.13 -8.42 -8.45
C ILE A 5 15.47 -7.42 -7.33
N TYR A 6 16.58 -6.68 -7.46
CA TYR A 6 16.93 -5.61 -6.54
C TYR A 6 15.84 -4.55 -6.46
N ASP A 7 15.38 -4.07 -7.62
CA ASP A 7 14.34 -3.05 -7.70
C ASP A 7 13.02 -3.54 -7.05
N VAL A 8 12.60 -4.77 -7.33
CA VAL A 8 11.40 -5.37 -6.72
C VAL A 8 11.55 -5.48 -5.21
N PHE A 9 12.68 -5.97 -4.71
CA PHE A 9 12.92 -6.07 -3.27
C PHE A 9 12.94 -4.71 -2.58
N THR A 10 13.48 -3.69 -3.26
CA THR A 10 13.43 -2.30 -2.79
C THR A 10 11.99 -1.80 -2.72
N CYS A 11 11.16 -2.10 -3.73
CA CYS A 11 9.72 -1.78 -3.68
C CYS A 11 9.03 -2.47 -2.50
N VAL A 12 9.35 -3.73 -2.20
CA VAL A 12 8.79 -4.45 -1.05
C VAL A 12 9.17 -3.76 0.27
N LYS A 13 10.42 -3.33 0.44
CA LYS A 13 10.84 -2.56 1.62
C LYS A 13 10.07 -1.27 1.77
N ILE A 14 9.93 -0.51 0.68
CA ILE A 14 9.17 0.74 0.67
C ILE A 14 7.69 0.48 0.99
N ALA A 15 7.10 -0.56 0.40
CA ALA A 15 5.72 -0.94 0.66
C ALA A 15 5.50 -1.27 2.14
N SER A 16 6.41 -2.02 2.77
CA SER A 16 6.35 -2.30 4.21
C SER A 16 6.47 -1.03 5.05
N LEU A 17 7.39 -0.12 4.69
CA LEU A 17 7.55 1.17 5.37
C LEU A 17 6.29 2.05 5.29
N ILE A 18 5.63 2.08 4.13
CA ILE A 18 4.38 2.83 3.93
C ILE A 18 3.20 2.12 4.60
N PHE A 19 3.22 0.79 4.67
CA PHE A 19 2.12 0.03 5.28
C PHE A 19 2.03 0.26 6.79
N LEU A 20 3.16 0.47 7.49
CA LEU A 20 3.17 0.74 8.93
C LEU A 20 2.30 1.93 9.36
N PRO A 21 2.45 3.16 8.82
CA PRO A 21 1.59 4.28 9.18
C PRO A 21 0.12 4.06 8.77
N ILE A 22 -0.14 3.37 7.66
CA ILE A 22 -1.50 3.00 7.25
C ILE A 22 -2.15 2.10 8.30
N ALA A 23 -1.44 1.06 8.73
CA ALA A 23 -1.90 0.13 9.74
C ALA A 23 -2.09 0.82 11.10
N LEU A 24 -1.19 1.71 11.49
CA LEU A 24 -1.33 2.51 12.71
C LEU A 24 -2.59 3.40 12.65
N LEU A 25 -2.82 4.11 11.55
CA LEU A 25 -4.01 4.94 11.36
C LEU A 25 -5.29 4.10 11.42
N GLY A 26 -5.33 2.96 10.73
CA GLY A 26 -6.45 2.03 10.77
C GLY A 26 -6.71 1.47 12.16
N ALA A 27 -5.64 1.11 12.90
CA ALA A 27 -5.75 0.62 14.27
C ALA A 27 -6.31 1.69 15.21
N VAL A 28 -5.83 2.93 15.12
CA VAL A 28 -6.35 4.06 15.93
C VAL A 28 -7.84 4.28 15.66
N VAL A 29 -8.25 4.33 14.39
CA VAL A 29 -9.66 4.51 14.02
C VAL A 29 -10.51 3.34 14.53
N GLY A 30 -10.02 2.11 14.37
CA GLY A 30 -10.71 0.91 14.86
C GLY A 30 -10.89 0.89 16.38
N VAL A 31 -9.86 1.30 17.14
CA VAL A 31 -9.93 1.38 18.61
C VAL A 31 -10.92 2.46 19.06
N ILE A 32 -10.87 3.66 18.46
CA ILE A 32 -11.79 4.74 18.81
C ILE A 32 -13.25 4.30 18.61
N LEU A 33 -13.55 3.70 17.45
CA LEU A 33 -14.91 3.26 17.13
C LEU A 33 -15.35 2.04 17.94
N GLY A 34 -14.43 1.14 18.29
CA GLY A 34 -14.71 0.01 19.18
C GLY A 34 -15.06 0.47 20.60
N ILE A 35 -14.33 1.46 21.14
CA ILE A 35 -14.66 2.07 22.44
C ILE A 35 -16.05 2.73 22.39
N SER A 36 -16.37 3.47 21.33
CA SER A 36 -17.69 4.10 21.17
C SER A 36 -18.84 3.11 21.13
N LYS A 37 -18.60 1.86 20.71
CA LYS A 37 -19.59 0.78 20.66
C LYS A 37 -19.62 -0.10 21.92
N SER A 38 -18.80 0.23 22.93
CA SER A 38 -18.63 -0.55 24.18
C SER A 38 -18.20 -2.01 23.98
N ALA A 39 -17.65 -2.34 22.81
CA ALA A 39 -17.14 -3.68 22.49
C ALA A 39 -15.91 -3.53 21.59
N LEU A 40 -14.73 -3.72 22.16
CA LEU A 40 -13.48 -3.70 21.39
C LEU A 40 -13.26 -5.07 20.76
N SER A 41 -13.51 -5.19 19.45
CA SER A 41 -13.19 -6.40 18.69
C SER A 41 -11.91 -6.21 17.88
N VAL A 42 -11.03 -7.21 17.92
CA VAL A 42 -9.86 -7.28 17.03
C VAL A 42 -10.31 -7.26 15.56
N GLY A 43 -11.50 -7.79 15.25
CA GLY A 43 -12.06 -7.81 13.91
C GLY A 43 -12.42 -6.42 13.40
N ASP A 44 -12.86 -5.52 14.29
CA ASP A 44 -13.13 -4.13 13.94
C ASP A 44 -11.83 -3.38 13.63
N ILE A 45 -10.79 -3.58 14.43
CA ILE A 45 -9.46 -2.99 14.20
C ILE A 45 -8.90 -3.44 12.84
N LEU A 46 -8.89 -4.74 12.57
CA LEU A 46 -8.41 -5.28 11.29
C LEU A 46 -9.25 -4.78 10.11
N SER A 47 -10.57 -4.60 10.29
CA SER A 47 -11.44 -4.05 9.25
C SER A 47 -11.09 -2.61 8.90
N TRP A 48 -10.79 -1.77 9.89
CA TRP A 48 -10.38 -0.38 9.63
C TRP A 48 -8.99 -0.28 8.99
N ILE A 49 -8.05 -1.15 9.38
CA ILE A 49 -6.76 -1.27 8.67
C ILE A 49 -6.99 -1.65 7.21
N PHE A 50 -7.86 -2.64 6.97
CA PHE A 50 -8.19 -3.09 5.62
C PHE A 50 -8.81 -1.97 4.80
N TYR A 51 -9.84 -1.28 5.30
CA TYR A 51 -10.53 -0.23 4.55
C TYR A 51 -9.61 0.94 4.21
N ILE A 52 -8.86 1.48 5.18
CA ILE A 52 -7.94 2.59 4.93
C ILE A 52 -6.84 2.16 3.95
N GLY A 53 -6.29 0.96 4.12
CA GLY A 53 -5.30 0.42 3.21
C GLY A 53 -5.82 0.29 1.78
N VAL A 54 -7.00 -0.28 1.59
CA VAL A 54 -7.63 -0.40 0.26
C VAL A 54 -7.82 0.96 -0.38
N TRP A 55 -8.30 1.97 0.35
CA TRP A 55 -8.46 3.33 -0.17
C TRP A 55 -7.14 3.93 -0.63
N ILE A 56 -6.09 3.85 0.19
CA ILE A 56 -4.77 4.43 -0.13
C ILE A 56 -4.11 3.68 -1.30
N SER A 57 -4.14 2.34 -1.29
CA SER A 57 -3.57 1.53 -2.36
C SER A 57 -4.34 1.71 -3.68
N SER A 58 -5.67 1.85 -3.64
CA SER A 58 -6.51 2.19 -4.80
C SER A 58 -6.13 3.55 -5.39
N PHE A 59 -5.97 4.56 -4.54
CA PHE A 59 -5.59 5.89 -4.98
C PHE A 59 -4.19 5.90 -5.64
N GLY A 60 -3.23 5.17 -5.07
CA GLY A 60 -1.91 5.01 -5.68
C GLY A 60 -1.94 4.28 -7.03
N LEU A 61 -2.73 3.21 -7.16
CA LEU A 61 -2.94 2.54 -8.46
C LEU A 61 -3.63 3.47 -9.48
N PHE A 62 -4.60 4.27 -9.04
CA PHE A 62 -5.25 5.25 -9.89
C PHE A 62 -4.24 6.27 -10.45
N ILE A 63 -3.34 6.79 -9.60
CA ILE A 63 -2.25 7.68 -10.03
C ILE A 63 -1.35 6.97 -11.05
N ALA A 64 -0.98 5.70 -10.81
CA ALA A 64 -0.17 4.93 -11.73
C ALA A 64 -0.89 4.74 -13.09
N ALA A 65 -2.19 4.43 -13.09
CA ALA A 65 -3.00 4.30 -14.29
C ALA A 65 -3.08 5.62 -15.07
N VAL A 66 -3.33 6.74 -14.39
CA VAL A 66 -3.32 8.08 -15.01
C VAL A 66 -1.94 8.38 -15.62
N ALA A 67 -0.86 7.98 -14.96
CA ALA A 67 0.49 8.18 -15.47
C ALA A 67 0.78 7.37 -16.74
N PHE A 68 0.22 6.16 -16.86
CA PHE A 68 0.31 5.36 -18.07
C PHE A 68 -0.50 5.96 -19.22
N VAL A 69 -1.70 6.49 -18.95
CA VAL A 69 -2.59 7.05 -19.98
C VAL A 69 -2.13 8.44 -20.45
N LYS A 70 -1.63 9.28 -19.53
CA LYS A 70 -1.20 10.66 -19.82
C LYS A 70 0.29 10.88 -19.49
N PRO A 71 1.23 10.19 -20.17
CA PRO A 71 2.65 10.22 -19.81
C PRO A 71 3.29 11.62 -19.90
N LYS A 72 2.76 12.50 -20.77
CA LYS A 72 3.23 13.90 -20.91
C LYS A 72 3.09 14.71 -19.61
N HIS A 73 2.06 14.47 -18.81
CA HIS A 73 1.81 15.22 -17.56
C HIS A 73 2.65 14.69 -16.38
N MET A 74 3.21 13.49 -16.50
CA MET A 74 4.02 12.85 -15.46
C MET A 74 5.52 12.90 -15.75
N ARG A 75 5.92 13.50 -16.87
CA ARG A 75 7.34 13.62 -17.26
C ARG A 75 8.12 14.48 -16.27
N ASP A 76 7.51 15.53 -15.75
CA ASP A 76 8.14 16.47 -14.83
C ASP A 76 8.21 15.94 -13.38
N LEU A 77 7.24 15.11 -12.97
CA LEU A 77 7.30 14.40 -11.68
C LEU A 77 8.37 13.31 -11.66
N ASN A 78 8.74 12.79 -12.83
CA ASN A 78 9.72 11.73 -12.95
C ASN A 78 11.12 12.33 -12.98
N HIS A 79 11.64 12.76 -11.83
CA HIS A 79 13.03 13.18 -11.64
C HIS A 79 14.00 12.00 -11.82
N GLN A 80 14.12 11.51 -13.05
CA GLN A 80 14.80 10.27 -13.41
C GLN A 80 16.23 10.22 -12.88
N LYS A 81 16.97 11.33 -12.89
CA LYS A 81 18.35 11.38 -12.36
C LYS A 81 18.42 11.04 -10.87
N GLU A 82 17.48 11.55 -10.07
CA GLU A 82 17.40 11.24 -8.64
C GLU A 82 16.87 9.83 -8.42
N TRP A 83 15.86 9.42 -9.19
CA TRP A 83 15.27 8.09 -9.08
C TRP A 83 16.26 6.95 -9.35
N ARG A 84 17.16 7.18 -10.33
CA ARG A 84 18.20 6.22 -10.71
C ARG A 84 19.31 6.05 -9.67
N LYS A 85 19.33 6.86 -8.61
CA LYS A 85 20.17 6.60 -7.42
C LYS A 85 19.64 5.46 -6.56
N HIS A 86 18.33 5.18 -6.63
CA HIS A 86 17.66 4.19 -5.79
C HIS A 86 17.20 2.94 -6.56
N PHE A 87 16.93 3.07 -7.86
CA PHE A 87 16.45 2.00 -8.72
C PHE A 87 17.29 1.86 -10.00
N TYR A 88 17.61 0.63 -10.40
CA TYR A 88 18.43 0.35 -11.58
C TYR A 88 17.64 0.43 -12.89
N LYS A 89 16.41 -0.10 -12.92
CA LYS A 89 15.59 -0.28 -14.12
C LYS A 89 14.21 0.36 -13.99
N MET A 90 13.60 0.33 -12.80
CA MET A 90 12.22 0.82 -12.60
C MET A 90 12.13 2.35 -12.61
N ASN A 91 11.11 2.89 -13.28
CA ASN A 91 10.75 4.30 -13.22
C ASN A 91 9.77 4.58 -12.07
N LEU A 92 9.50 5.85 -11.77
CA LEU A 92 8.62 6.25 -10.66
C LEU A 92 7.24 5.57 -10.73
N VAL A 93 6.63 5.55 -11.92
CA VAL A 93 5.30 4.95 -12.15
C VAL A 93 5.32 3.44 -11.86
N GLY A 94 6.33 2.73 -12.34
CA GLY A 94 6.49 1.29 -12.10
C GLY A 94 6.69 0.99 -10.61
N VAL A 95 7.40 1.86 -9.88
CA VAL A 95 7.55 1.70 -8.43
C VAL A 95 6.25 1.98 -7.70
N ILE A 96 5.53 3.06 -8.01
CA ILE A 96 4.21 3.32 -7.42
C ILE A 96 3.28 2.12 -7.65
N PHE A 97 3.20 1.63 -8.88
CA PHE A 97 2.42 0.45 -9.23
C PHE A 97 2.82 -0.77 -8.39
N THR A 98 4.11 -1.08 -8.32
CA THR A 98 4.61 -2.26 -7.61
C THR A 98 4.42 -2.15 -6.10
N VAL A 99 4.64 -0.97 -5.53
CA VAL A 99 4.40 -0.68 -4.10
C VAL A 99 2.91 -0.88 -3.77
N CYS A 100 2.01 -0.29 -4.55
CA CYS A 100 0.57 -0.44 -4.33
C CYS A 100 0.13 -1.89 -4.52
N PHE A 101 0.68 -2.60 -5.51
CA PHE A 101 0.41 -4.03 -5.71
C PHE A 101 0.86 -4.88 -4.51
N VAL A 102 2.06 -4.62 -3.96
CA VAL A 102 2.53 -5.29 -2.75
C VAL A 102 1.64 -4.96 -1.54
N GLN A 103 1.15 -3.72 -1.42
CA GLN A 103 0.18 -3.39 -0.38
C GLN A 103 -1.11 -4.19 -0.51
N TYR A 104 -1.61 -4.42 -1.73
CA TYR A 104 -2.77 -5.29 -1.93
C TYR A 104 -2.52 -6.74 -1.50
N ILE A 105 -1.30 -7.26 -1.66
CA ILE A 105 -0.95 -8.58 -1.13
C ILE A 105 -1.06 -8.58 0.40
N TYR A 106 -0.55 -7.54 1.08
CA TYR A 106 -0.70 -7.42 2.54
C TYR A 106 -2.17 -7.32 2.97
N LEU A 107 -2.98 -6.56 2.23
CA LEU A 107 -4.40 -6.41 2.50
C LEU A 107 -5.18 -7.70 2.25
N ALA A 108 -4.80 -8.49 1.24
CA ALA A 108 -5.39 -9.81 1.00
C ALA A 108 -5.11 -10.77 2.19
N ILE A 109 -3.92 -10.72 2.77
CA ILE A 109 -3.61 -11.48 4.00
C ILE A 109 -4.53 -11.03 5.15
N ILE A 110 -4.73 -9.73 5.33
CA ILE A 110 -5.64 -9.20 6.36
C ILE A 110 -7.09 -9.65 6.09
N ASP A 111 -7.53 -9.65 4.84
CA ASP A 111 -8.87 -10.07 4.48
C ASP A 111 -9.12 -11.55 4.79
N VAL A 112 -8.12 -12.40 4.50
CA VAL A 112 -8.14 -13.81 4.91
C VAL A 112 -8.22 -13.96 6.43
N LEU A 113 -7.43 -13.20 7.19
CA LEU A 113 -7.49 -13.22 8.66
C LEU A 113 -8.86 -12.78 9.18
N ARG A 114 -9.46 -11.74 8.58
CA ARG A 114 -10.81 -11.28 8.90
C ARG A 114 -11.85 -12.37 8.63
N TYR A 115 -11.77 -13.02 7.47
CA TYR A 115 -12.70 -14.10 7.10
C TYR A 115 -12.73 -15.20 8.17
N TYR A 116 -11.57 -15.64 8.65
CA TYR A 116 -11.49 -16.64 9.72
C TYR A 116 -12.04 -16.14 11.06
N MET A 117 -11.90 -14.86 11.38
CA MET A 117 -12.38 -14.30 12.65
C MET A 117 -13.89 -14.00 12.69
N PHE A 118 -14.53 -13.78 11.53
CA PHE A 118 -15.97 -13.49 11.48
C PHE A 118 -16.83 -14.73 11.20
N THR A 119 -16.21 -15.84 10.76
CA THR A 119 -16.93 -17.07 10.37
C THR A 119 -16.78 -18.20 11.40
N VAL A 120 -15.73 -18.18 12.22
CA VAL A 120 -15.49 -19.13 13.33
C VAL A 120 -15.89 -18.48 14.64
#